data_AF-A0A396L114-F1
#
_entry.id   AF-A0A396L114-F1
#
_cell.length_a   1.000
_cell.length_b   1.000
_cell.length_c   1.000
_cell.angle_alpha   90.00
_cell.angle_beta   90.00
_cell.angle_gamma   90.00
#
_symmetry.space_group_name_H-M   'P 1'
#
loop_
_entity.id
_entity.type
_entity.pdbx_description
1 polymer ?
#
loop_
_entity_poly.entity_id
_entity_poly.type
_entity_poly.pdbx_seq_one_letter_code
_entity_poly.pdbx_strand_id
1 'polypeptide(L)' 'MKDILTANQTARVIGCGPQRVRERIKRGIWTFGSVVTRKESGNAQKNTYEINKHKLADFLGIPVEEVDRRLGA' A
#
# COMPACT_ATOMS: atom_id res chain seq x y z
N MET A 1 -4.24 15.60 -1.11
CA MET A 1 -4.06 14.31 -0.39
C MET A 1 -3.35 13.35 -1.33
N LYS A 2 -2.39 12.55 -0.85
CA LYS A 2 -1.83 11.48 -1.69
C LYS A 2 -2.76 10.27 -1.59
N ASP A 3 -3.52 9.99 -2.64
CA ASP A 3 -4.35 8.78 -2.75
C ASP A 3 -3.52 7.50 -2.86
N ILE A 4 -2.22 7.65 -3.07
CA ILE A 4 -1.24 6.57 -3.13
C ILE A 4 -0.46 6.49 -1.82
N LEU A 5 -0.55 5.35 -1.15
CA LEU A 5 0.15 5.00 0.07
C LEU A 5 1.36 4.12 -0.25
N THR A 6 2.39 4.23 0.59
CA THR A 6 3.54 3.33 0.58
C THR A 6 3.23 2.06 1.38
N ALA A 7 3.99 0.98 1.13
CA ALA A 7 3.84 -0.27 1.88
C ALA A 7 3.95 -0.08 3.41
N ASN A 8 4.75 0.89 3.88
CA ASN A 8 4.88 1.19 5.31
C ASN A 8 3.63 1.87 5.88
N GLN A 9 3.01 2.77 5.12
CA GLN A 9 1.74 3.40 5.51
C GLN A 9 0.61 2.38 5.56
N THR A 10 0.49 1.55 4.52
CA THR A 10 -0.48 0.45 4.50
C THR A 10 -0.27 -0.53 5.66
N ALA A 11 0.98 -0.81 6.01
CA ALA A 11 1.32 -1.68 7.14
C ALA A 11 0.77 -1.15 8.47
N ARG A 12 0.86 0.18 8.70
CA ARG A 12 0.28 0.84 9.88
C ARG A 12 -1.24 0.73 9.90
N VAL A 13 -1.89 0.98 8.76
CA VAL A 13 -3.37 0.92 8.64
C VAL A 13 -3.92 -0.48 8.93
N ILE A 14 -3.26 -1.50 8.39
CA ILE A 14 -3.64 -2.91 8.56
C ILE A 14 -3.20 -3.45 9.93
N GLY A 15 -2.20 -2.84 10.57
CA GLY A 15 -1.61 -3.37 11.81
C GLY A 15 -0.73 -4.59 11.57
N CYS A 16 0.03 -4.61 10.46
CA CYS A 16 0.94 -5.72 10.14
C CYS A 16 2.34 -5.23 9.78
N GLY A 17 3.31 -6.15 9.65
CA GLY A 17 4.66 -5.79 9.23
C GLY A 17 4.72 -5.36 7.75
N PRO A 18 5.51 -4.34 7.39
CA PRO A 18 5.59 -3.84 6.01
C PRO A 18 6.09 -4.87 5.01
N GLN A 19 6.87 -5.86 5.47
CA GLN A 19 7.33 -6.96 4.63
C GLN A 19 6.18 -7.89 4.22
N ARG A 20 5.18 -8.09 5.10
CA ARG A 20 3.97 -8.86 4.77
C ARG A 20 3.17 -8.15 3.67
N VAL A 21 3.03 -6.83 3.75
CA VAL A 21 2.36 -6.02 2.72
C VAL A 21 3.03 -6.22 1.35
N ARG A 22 4.36 -6.09 1.31
CA ARG A 22 5.13 -6.24 0.06
C ARG A 22 5.00 -7.64 -0.53
N GLU A 23 5.14 -8.69 0.29
CA GLU A 23 5.03 -10.07 -0.16
C GLU A 23 3.61 -10.39 -0.69
N ARG A 24 2.57 -9.92 -0.02
CA ARG A 24 1.17 -10.16 -0.45
C ARG A 24 0.84 -9.44 -1.75
N ILE A 25 1.29 -8.19 -1.92
CA ILE A 25 1.12 -7.43 -3.16
C ILE A 25 1.95 -8.06 -4.29
N LYS A 26 3.22 -8.40 -4.04
CA LYS A 26 4.10 -9.04 -5.02
C LYS A 26 3.57 -10.39 -5.50
N ARG A 27 2.90 -11.15 -4.62
CA ARG A 27 2.25 -12.42 -4.94
C ARG A 27 0.86 -12.25 -5.59
N GLY A 28 0.36 -11.02 -5.75
CA GLY A 28 -0.97 -10.75 -6.31
C GLY A 28 -2.13 -11.16 -5.40
N ILE A 29 -1.87 -11.45 -4.12
CA ILE A 29 -2.91 -11.83 -3.15
C ILE A 29 -3.70 -10.58 -2.71
N TRP A 30 -3.02 -9.45 -2.61
CA TRP A 30 -3.62 -8.16 -2.30
C TRP A 30 -3.66 -7.31 -3.56
N THR A 31 -4.88 -7.03 -4.03
CA THR A 31 -5.17 -6.34 -5.30
C THR A 31 -5.34 -4.82 -5.15
N PHE A 32 -5.25 -4.31 -3.92
CA PHE A 32 -5.35 -2.88 -3.63
C PHE A 32 -4.06 -2.09 -3.90
N GLY A 33 -2.95 -2.77 -4.22
CA GLY A 33 -1.69 -2.14 -4.54
C GLY A 33 -0.98 -2.81 -5.69
N SER A 34 -0.07 -2.07 -6.31
CA SER A 34 0.76 -2.51 -7.41
C SER A 34 2.24 -2.39 -7.05
N VAL A 35 3.06 -3.31 -7.57
CA VAL A 35 4.50 -3.19 -7.50
C VAL A 35 4.98 -2.51 -8.78
N VAL A 36 5.58 -1.32 -8.64
CA VAL A 36 6.26 -0.66 -9.75
C VAL A 36 7.67 -1.19 -9.76
N THR A 37 7.95 -2.04 -10.74
CA THR A 37 9.24 -2.72 -10.84
C THR A 37 10.29 -1.81 -11.45
N ARG A 38 11.57 -2.12 -11.20
CA ARG A 38 12.72 -1.38 -11.73
C ARG A 38 12.67 -1.15 -13.25
N LYS A 39 12.09 -2.08 -14.02
CA LYS A 39 11.95 -1.94 -15.48
C LYS A 39 10.99 -0.82 -15.88
N GLU A 40 9.99 -0.54 -15.05
CA GLU A 40 8.95 0.46 -15.32
C GLU A 40 9.32 1.85 -14.78
N SER A 41 10.07 1.90 -13.67
CA SER A 41 10.37 3.18 -12.98
C SER A 41 11.59 3.93 -13.55
N GLY A 42 12.40 3.32 -14.41
CA GLY A 42 13.63 3.93 -14.96
C GLY A 42 14.75 4.20 -13.93
N ASN A 43 14.47 4.05 -12.63
CA ASN A 43 15.41 4.29 -11.53
C ASN A 43 15.99 2.99 -10.98
N ALA A 44 17.33 2.93 -10.96
CA ALA A 44 18.12 1.72 -10.80
C ALA A 44 18.18 1.12 -9.38
N GLN A 45 17.47 1.65 -8.38
CA GLN A 45 17.77 1.30 -6.97
C GLN A 45 16.68 0.57 -6.18
N LYS A 46 15.35 0.77 -6.39
CA LYS A 46 14.33 0.17 -5.51
C LYS A 46 13.01 -0.15 -6.22
N ASN A 47 12.37 -1.27 -5.84
CA ASN A 47 10.98 -1.56 -6.19
C ASN A 47 10.07 -0.68 -5.35
N THR A 48 9.20 0.08 -6.01
CA THR A 48 8.24 0.97 -5.33
C THR A 48 6.90 0.24 -5.22
N TYR A 49 6.23 0.44 -4.09
CA TYR A 49 4.91 -0.14 -3.85
C TYR A 49 3.91 1.01 -3.75
N GLU A 50 2.97 1.03 -4.67
CA GLU A 50 1.92 2.04 -4.76
C GLU A 50 0.60 1.39 -4.39
N ILE A 51 0.07 1.76 -3.23
CA ILE A 51 -1.18 1.25 -2.70
C ILE A 51 -2.25 2.31 -2.89
N ASN A 52 -3.35 1.98 -3.57
CA ASN A 52 -4.48 2.89 -3.65
C ASN A 52 -5.24 2.87 -2.33
N LYS A 53 -5.38 4.05 -1.71
CA LYS A 53 -6.04 4.22 -0.42
C LYS A 53 -7.52 3.81 -0.44
N HIS A 54 -8.25 4.13 -1.50
CA HIS A 54 -9.66 3.77 -1.65
C HIS A 54 -9.81 2.26 -1.71
N LYS A 55 -9.01 1.59 -2.57
CA LYS A 55 -9.00 0.12 -2.63
C LYS A 55 -8.60 -0.54 -1.31
N LEU A 56 -7.70 0.09 -0.55
CA LEU A 56 -7.33 -0.38 0.78
C LEU A 56 -8.49 -0.25 1.77
N ALA A 57 -9.21 0.87 1.72
CA ALA A 57 -10.40 1.12 2.53
C ALA A 57 -11.51 0.12 2.20
N ASP A 58 -11.78 -0.11 0.90
CA ASP A 58 -12.71 -1.13 0.40
C ASP A 58 -12.33 -2.54 0.87
N PHE A 59 -11.05 -2.90 0.77
CA PHE A 59 -10.55 -4.21 1.22
C PHE A 59 -10.74 -4.43 2.72
N LEU A 60 -10.61 -3.36 3.51
CA LEU A 60 -10.79 -3.39 4.96
C LEU A 60 -12.26 -3.19 5.39
N GLY A 61 -13.15 -2.79 4.47
CA GLY A 61 -14.54 -2.46 4.79
C GLY A 61 -14.69 -1.24 5.71
N ILE A 62 -13.72 -0.31 5.68
CA ILE A 62 -13.70 0.89 6.52
C ILE A 62 -13.79 2.14 5.65
N PRO A 63 -14.29 3.27 6.17
CA PRO A 63 -14.25 4.53 5.43
C PRO A 63 -12.80 5.00 5.21
N VAL A 64 -12.58 5.70 4.10
CA VAL A 64 -11.29 6.28 3.71
C VAL A 64 -10.75 7.24 4.77
N GLU A 65 -11.63 7.89 5.54
CA GLU A 65 -11.29 8.76 6.67
C GLU A 65 -10.66 7.98 7.84
N GLU A 66 -11.12 6.76 8.10
CA GLU A 66 -10.52 5.90 9.13
C GLU A 66 -9.11 5.45 8.70
N VAL A 67 -8.88 5.29 7.39
CA VAL A 67 -7.53 5.07 6.85
C VAL A 67 -6.63 6.28 7.13
N ASP A 68 -7.12 7.51 6.91
CA ASP A 68 -6.35 8.72 7.25
C ASP A 68 -6.08 8.82 8.75
N ARG A 69 -7.09 8.53 9.58
CA ARG A 69 -6.95 8.56 11.03
C ARG A 69 -5.83 7.65 11.51
N ARG A 70 -5.72 6.45 10.95
CA ARG A 70 -4.64 5.48 11.26
C ARG A 70 -3.27 5.87 10.70
N LEU A 71 -3.23 6.76 9.72
CA LEU A 71 -1.99 7.30 9.16
C LEU A 71 -1.51 8.55 9.88
N GLY A 72 -2.43 9.33 10.45
CA GLY A 72 -2.18 10.56 11.19
C GLY A 72 -1.93 10.38 12.68
N ALA A 73 -2.18 9.19 13.23
CA ALA A 73 -1.80 8.78 14.59
C ALA A 73 -0.36 8.23 14.66
#